data_AF-A0A8T1X413-F1
#
_entry.id   AF-A0A8T1X413-F1
#
_cell.length_a   1.000
_cell.length_b   1.000
_cell.length_c   1.000
_cell.angle_alpha   90.00
_cell.angle_beta   90.00
_cell.angle_gamma   90.00
#
_symmetry.space_group_name_H-M   'P 1'
#
loop_
_entity.id
_entity.type
_entity.pdbx_description
1 polymer ?
#
loop_
_entity_poly.entity_id
_entity_poly.type
_entity_poly.pdbx_seq_one_letter_code
_entity_poly.pdbx_strand_id
1 'polypeptide(L)'
;MLWKSSDLESLDYDLFESVVNKSGMGYTYRNGQEKNRLIYARWFLTLVTGVITALVAVFMLYFTTLLLSLKQHLLEYTIQHELASHVLFGTTFWTIVGFNALLVAIAATVTSFVEPVAAGSGISEVKTTLNGMKIPRLLRLRTFFCKVIGTVCSVAGGLPVGKEGPMIHRCCWGDCCSP
;
A
#
# COMPACT_ATOMS: atom_id res chain seq x y z
N MET A 1 -8.57 15.74 -6.52
CA MET A 1 -7.80 16.36 -5.42
C MET A 1 -6.60 17.05 -6.07
N LEU A 2 -6.67 18.37 -6.26
CA LEU A 2 -5.61 19.15 -6.90
C LEU A 2 -4.79 19.81 -5.78
N TRP A 3 -3.57 19.33 -5.55
CA TRP A 3 -2.63 19.98 -4.64
C TRP A 3 -2.25 21.34 -5.21
N LYS A 4 -2.38 22.40 -4.42
CA LYS A 4 -1.86 23.72 -4.79
C LYS A 4 -0.35 23.71 -4.55
N SER A 5 0.42 24.36 -5.42
CA SER A 5 1.90 24.38 -5.31
C SER A 5 2.38 24.95 -3.97
N SER A 6 1.56 25.76 -3.29
CA SER A 6 1.82 26.31 -1.95
C SER A 6 1.80 25.29 -0.81
N ASP A 7 1.17 24.13 -1.01
CA ASP A 7 0.92 23.14 0.06
C ASP A 7 1.98 22.02 0.06
N LEU A 8 2.90 22.04 -0.92
CA LEU A 8 3.98 21.07 -1.05
C LEU A 8 5.25 21.64 -0.43
N GLU A 9 5.62 21.11 0.72
CA GLU A 9 6.90 21.43 1.37
C GLU A 9 8.04 20.63 0.72
N SER A 10 9.22 21.23 0.63
CA SER A 10 10.44 20.50 0.28
C SER A 10 10.92 19.67 1.46
N LEU A 11 11.54 18.53 1.19
CA LEU A 11 12.23 17.72 2.19
C LEU A 11 13.64 18.29 2.38
N ASP A 12 14.00 18.60 3.62
CA ASP A 12 15.33 19.11 3.97
C ASP A 12 16.34 17.94 4.00
N TYR A 13 16.88 17.58 2.82
CA TYR A 13 17.97 16.59 2.72
C TYR A 13 19.31 17.12 3.23
N ASP A 14 19.47 18.44 3.23
CA ASP A 14 20.70 19.08 3.64
C ASP A 14 20.80 19.10 5.17
N LEU A 15 21.81 18.39 5.67
CA LEU A 15 22.17 18.44 7.08
C LEU A 15 22.70 19.85 7.39
N PHE A 16 22.00 20.57 8.26
CA PHE A 16 22.50 21.85 8.77
C PHE A 16 23.82 21.62 9.53
N GLU A 17 24.93 22.13 8.99
CA GLU A 17 26.22 22.21 9.70
C GLU A 17 26.21 23.32 10.77
N SER A 18 25.25 23.27 11.70
CA SER A 18 25.25 24.19 12.83
C SER A 18 26.32 23.79 13.85
N VAL A 19 26.80 24.77 14.61
CA VAL A 19 27.77 24.52 15.70
C VAL A 19 27.18 23.56 16.75
N VAL A 20 25.85 23.57 16.91
CA VAL A 20 25.08 22.64 17.76
C VAL A 20 25.04 21.23 17.16
N ASN A 21 24.90 21.09 15.84
CA ASN A 21 25.00 19.78 15.19
C ASN A 21 26.44 19.25 15.28
N LYS A 22 27.45 20.09 15.14
CA LYS A 22 28.87 19.71 15.32
C LYS A 22 29.22 19.38 16.79
N SER A 23 28.57 19.99 17.78
CA SER A 23 28.81 19.74 19.21
C SER A 23 27.94 18.64 19.82
N GLY A 24 26.74 18.39 19.29
CA GLY A 24 25.83 17.32 19.72
C GLY A 24 25.88 16.05 18.87
N MET A 25 26.33 16.15 17.61
CA MET A 25 26.48 15.04 16.66
C MET A 25 27.69 15.28 15.75
N GLY A 26 28.89 15.23 16.34
CA GLY A 26 30.13 15.30 15.58
C GLY A 26 30.27 14.11 14.62
N TYR A 27 29.94 14.31 13.34
CA TYR A 27 30.39 13.45 12.24
C TYR A 27 31.92 13.27 12.23
N THR A 28 32.65 14.15 12.92
CA THR A 28 34.12 14.15 13.00
C THR A 28 34.69 13.43 14.23
N TYR A 29 33.89 12.87 15.16
CA TYR A 29 34.45 12.16 16.33
C TYR A 29 33.54 11.06 16.91
N ARG A 30 32.91 10.22 16.08
CA ARG A 30 32.31 8.96 16.56
C ARG A 30 33.39 7.89 16.61
N ASN A 31 33.73 7.44 17.83
CA ASN A 31 34.60 6.30 18.08
C ASN A 31 34.22 5.13 17.13
N GLY A 32 35.20 4.37 16.62
CA GLY A 32 34.95 3.33 15.60
C GLY A 32 33.83 2.34 15.95
N GLN A 33 33.60 2.10 17.24
CA GLN A 33 32.50 1.26 17.73
C GLN A 33 31.10 1.84 17.49
N GLU A 34 30.92 3.15 17.62
CA GLU A 34 29.63 3.79 17.39
C GLU A 34 29.29 3.86 15.90
N LYS A 35 30.30 4.05 15.03
CA LYS A 35 30.12 3.97 13.57
C LYS A 35 29.66 2.57 13.15
N ASN A 36 30.27 1.53 13.71
CA ASN A 36 29.86 0.14 13.45
C ASN A 36 28.43 -0.13 13.93
N ARG A 37 28.03 0.35 15.11
CA ARG A 37 26.64 0.21 15.62
C ARG A 37 25.60 0.81 14.67
N LEU A 38 25.86 1.98 14.09
CA LEU A 38 24.98 2.61 13.10
C LEU A 38 24.91 1.82 11.80
N ILE A 39 26.03 1.29 11.33
CA ILE A 39 26.08 0.46 10.12
C ILE A 39 25.23 -0.78 10.34
N TYR A 40 25.41 -1.50 11.46
CA TYR A 40 24.58 -2.65 11.80
C TYR A 40 23.09 -2.28 11.98
N ALA A 41 22.78 -1.15 12.60
CA ALA A 41 21.40 -0.68 12.74
C ALA A 41 20.75 -0.41 11.39
N ARG A 42 21.47 0.20 10.44
CA ARG A 42 20.97 0.42 9.06
C ARG A 42 20.69 -0.90 8.35
N TRP A 43 21.63 -1.85 8.39
CA TRP A 43 21.45 -3.18 7.79
C TRP A 43 20.27 -3.93 8.43
N PHE A 44 20.13 -3.84 9.75
CA PHE A 44 19.00 -4.43 10.47
C PHE A 44 17.67 -3.80 10.05
N LEU A 45 17.58 -2.46 9.99
CA LEU A 45 16.39 -1.76 9.53
C LEU A 45 15.99 -2.17 8.10
N THR A 46 16.96 -2.30 7.17
CA THR A 46 16.68 -2.77 5.81
C THR A 46 16.18 -4.21 5.76
N LEU A 47 16.65 -5.07 6.66
CA LEU A 47 16.17 -6.45 6.76
C LEU A 47 14.73 -6.47 7.29
N VAL A 48 14.45 -5.71 8.34
CA VAL A 48 13.13 -5.63 8.97
C VAL A 48 12.08 -5.10 7.99
N THR A 49 12.38 -4.03 7.24
CA THR A 49 11.44 -3.53 6.21
C THR A 49 11.21 -4.56 5.11
N GLY A 50 12.25 -5.28 4.68
CA GLY A 50 12.14 -6.41 3.75
C GLY A 50 11.19 -7.50 4.25
N VAL A 51 11.35 -7.94 5.50
CA VAL A 51 10.49 -8.98 6.11
C VAL A 51 9.04 -8.51 6.21
N ILE A 52 8.81 -7.28 6.67
CA ILE A 52 7.45 -6.72 6.78
C ILE A 52 6.79 -6.63 5.40
N THR A 53 7.51 -6.17 4.38
CA THR A 53 6.94 -6.07 3.02
C THR A 53 6.61 -7.43 2.42
N ALA A 54 7.42 -8.46 2.70
CA ALA A 54 7.17 -9.83 2.27
C ALA A 54 5.93 -10.42 2.98
N LEU A 55 5.82 -10.24 4.30
CA LEU A 55 4.66 -10.71 5.08
C LEU A 55 3.36 -10.09 4.58
N VAL A 56 3.35 -8.77 4.34
CA VAL A 56 2.17 -8.10 3.77
C VAL A 56 1.86 -8.66 2.39
N ALA A 57 2.86 -8.90 1.54
CA ALA A 57 2.61 -9.45 0.20
C ALA A 57 1.95 -10.83 0.24
N VAL A 58 2.43 -11.71 1.12
CA VAL A 58 1.85 -13.05 1.32
C VAL A 58 0.43 -12.94 1.86
N PHE A 59 0.21 -12.07 2.84
CA PHE A 59 -1.13 -11.79 3.39
C PHE A 59 -2.08 -11.34 2.28
N MET A 60 -1.73 -10.30 1.52
CA MET A 60 -2.51 -9.80 0.40
C MET A 60 -2.85 -10.89 -0.62
N LEU A 61 -1.87 -11.72 -0.97
CA LEU A 61 -2.04 -12.82 -1.91
C LEU A 61 -3.03 -13.86 -1.37
N TYR A 62 -2.87 -14.26 -0.11
CA TYR A 62 -3.76 -15.21 0.56
C TYR A 62 -5.22 -14.73 0.60
N PHE A 63 -5.46 -13.46 0.96
CA PHE A 63 -6.82 -12.91 0.96
C PHE A 63 -7.41 -12.80 -0.44
N THR A 64 -6.59 -12.44 -1.43
CA THR A 64 -7.04 -12.35 -2.82
C THR A 64 -7.43 -13.73 -3.37
N THR A 65 -6.62 -14.77 -3.10
CA THR A 65 -6.93 -16.13 -3.54
C THR A 65 -8.15 -16.69 -2.81
N LEU A 66 -8.31 -16.41 -1.50
CA LEU A 66 -9.49 -16.81 -0.74
C LEU A 66 -10.79 -16.23 -1.33
N LEU A 67 -10.82 -14.92 -1.58
CA LEU A 67 -12.00 -14.28 -2.18
C LEU A 67 -12.27 -14.79 -3.60
N LEU A 68 -11.22 -15.06 -4.37
CA LEU A 68 -11.37 -15.61 -5.71
C LEU A 68 -11.93 -17.05 -5.68
N SER A 69 -11.46 -17.89 -4.75
CA SER A 69 -11.99 -19.24 -4.54
C SER A 69 -13.45 -19.23 -4.11
N LEU A 70 -13.85 -18.29 -3.23
CA LEU A 70 -15.25 -18.11 -2.87
C LEU A 70 -16.11 -17.72 -4.08
N LYS A 71 -15.62 -16.81 -4.93
CA LYS A 71 -16.30 -16.43 -6.18
C LYS A 71 -16.46 -17.62 -7.12
N GLN A 72 -15.42 -18.45 -7.25
CA GLN A 72 -15.45 -19.65 -8.09
C GLN A 72 -16.47 -20.67 -7.57
N HIS A 73 -16.53 -20.90 -6.26
CA HIS A 73 -17.51 -21.80 -5.66
C HIS A 73 -18.96 -21.31 -5.86
N LEU A 74 -19.21 -20.00 -5.71
CA LEU A 74 -20.52 -19.40 -5.99
C LEU A 74 -20.92 -19.53 -7.47
N LEU A 75 -19.95 -19.39 -8.37
CA LEU A 75 -20.14 -19.53 -9.80
C LEU A 75 -20.51 -20.96 -10.16
N GLU A 76 -19.78 -21.95 -9.65
CA GLU A 76 -20.06 -23.37 -9.85
C GLU A 76 -21.44 -23.76 -9.32
N TYR A 77 -21.82 -23.28 -8.13
CA TYR A 77 -23.14 -23.49 -7.56
C TYR A 77 -24.27 -22.95 -8.45
N THR A 78 -24.09 -21.73 -8.98
CA THR A 78 -25.10 -21.07 -9.84
C THR A 78 -25.21 -21.75 -11.21
N ILE A 79 -24.08 -22.17 -11.79
CA ILE A 79 -24.05 -22.91 -13.07
C ILE A 79 -24.75 -24.26 -12.94
N GLN A 80 -24.55 -24.98 -11.83
CA GLN A 80 -25.22 -26.26 -11.60
C GLN A 80 -26.75 -26.09 -11.48
N HIS A 81 -27.23 -25.00 -10.86
CA HIS A 81 -28.66 -24.69 -10.77
C HIS A 81 -29.29 -24.34 -12.12
N GLU A 82 -28.56 -23.64 -12.99
CA GLU A 82 -28.98 -23.34 -14.37
C GLU A 82 -29.01 -24.62 -15.24
N LEU A 83 -28.00 -25.48 -15.13
CA LEU A 83 -27.94 -26.73 -15.89
C LEU A 83 -29.05 -27.72 -15.48
N ALA A 84 -29.47 -27.67 -14.21
CA ALA A 84 -30.61 -28.43 -13.69
C ALA A 84 -31.99 -27.82 -14.09
N SER A 85 -32.03 -26.78 -14.95
CA SER A 85 -33.24 -26.15 -15.50
C SER A 85 -34.21 -25.53 -14.48
N HIS A 86 -33.72 -25.17 -13.29
CA HIS A 86 -34.53 -24.53 -12.24
C HIS A 86 -34.67 -22.99 -12.40
N VAL A 87 -33.88 -22.35 -13.29
CA VAL A 87 -33.81 -20.88 -13.46
C VAL A 87 -33.59 -20.46 -14.92
N LEU A 88 -33.82 -19.17 -15.20
CA LEU A 88 -33.83 -18.58 -16.55
C LEU A 88 -32.40 -18.32 -17.08
N PHE A 89 -32.12 -18.72 -18.33
CA PHE A 89 -30.81 -18.57 -18.95
C PHE A 89 -30.26 -17.14 -18.82
N GLY A 90 -29.22 -16.96 -18.00
CA GLY A 90 -28.56 -15.67 -17.78
C GLY A 90 -28.54 -15.17 -16.33
N THR A 91 -29.13 -15.87 -15.35
CA THR A 91 -28.99 -15.47 -13.94
C THR A 91 -27.53 -15.44 -13.48
N THR A 92 -26.71 -16.39 -13.96
CA THR A 92 -25.26 -16.47 -13.70
C THR A 92 -24.51 -15.18 -14.03
N PHE A 93 -24.86 -14.54 -15.15
CA PHE A 93 -24.22 -13.28 -15.55
C PHE A 93 -24.54 -12.16 -14.56
N TRP A 94 -25.81 -12.01 -14.21
CA TRP A 94 -26.27 -10.99 -13.27
C TRP A 94 -25.73 -11.22 -11.85
N THR A 95 -25.63 -12.46 -11.38
CA THR A 95 -25.05 -12.78 -10.07
C THR A 95 -23.56 -12.45 -10.01
N ILE A 96 -22.80 -12.72 -11.08
CA ILE A 96 -21.37 -12.38 -11.14
C ILE A 96 -21.18 -10.86 -11.16
N VAL A 97 -21.94 -10.15 -12.01
CA VAL A 97 -21.87 -8.70 -12.11
C VAL A 97 -22.24 -8.06 -10.78
N GLY A 98 -23.32 -8.51 -10.12
CA GLY A 98 -23.72 -8.03 -8.81
C GLY A 98 -22.68 -8.26 -7.73
N PHE A 99 -22.09 -9.46 -7.68
CA PHE A 99 -21.05 -9.81 -6.70
C PHE A 99 -19.78 -8.97 -6.89
N ASN A 100 -19.31 -8.84 -8.15
CA ASN A 100 -18.15 -8.01 -8.48
C ASN A 100 -18.43 -6.52 -8.16
N ALA A 101 -19.60 -6.01 -8.52
CA ALA A 101 -19.97 -4.62 -8.25
C ALA A 101 -20.04 -4.34 -6.74
N LEU A 102 -20.55 -5.28 -5.94
CA LEU A 102 -20.59 -5.15 -4.48
C LEU A 102 -19.19 -5.09 -3.87
N LEU A 103 -18.30 -5.99 -4.27
CA LEU A 103 -16.90 -6.01 -3.82
C LEU A 103 -16.16 -4.72 -4.16
N VAL A 104 -16.36 -4.21 -5.38
CA VAL A 104 -15.75 -2.95 -5.83
C VAL A 104 -16.38 -1.75 -5.12
N ALA A 105 -17.69 -1.75 -4.86
CA ALA A 105 -18.35 -0.69 -4.12
C ALA A 105 -17.84 -0.60 -2.68
N ILE A 106 -17.61 -1.74 -2.03
CA ILE A 106 -16.99 -1.78 -0.69
C ILE A 106 -15.55 -1.25 -0.76
N ALA A 107 -14.76 -1.68 -1.76
CA ALA A 107 -13.40 -1.17 -1.94
C ALA A 107 -13.36 0.35 -2.15
N ALA A 108 -14.25 0.86 -3.00
CA ALA A 108 -14.36 2.27 -3.34
C ALA A 108 -14.83 3.10 -2.15
N THR A 109 -15.85 2.66 -1.42
CA THR A 109 -16.32 3.35 -0.22
C THR A 109 -15.23 3.42 0.85
N VAL A 110 -14.55 2.31 1.16
CA VAL A 110 -13.44 2.32 2.13
C VAL A 110 -12.33 3.28 1.68
N THR A 111 -11.95 3.28 0.40
CA THR A 111 -10.87 4.13 -0.10
C THR A 111 -11.28 5.61 -0.14
N SER A 112 -12.49 5.92 -0.60
CA SER A 112 -12.97 7.29 -0.76
C SER A 112 -13.31 7.97 0.57
N PHE A 113 -13.84 7.23 1.55
CA PHE A 113 -14.24 7.81 2.85
C PHE A 113 -13.09 7.89 3.86
N VAL A 114 -12.15 6.93 3.85
CA VAL A 114 -11.08 6.91 4.87
C VAL A 114 -9.90 7.77 4.46
N GLU A 115 -9.34 7.55 3.27
CA GLU A 115 -8.27 8.40 2.75
C GLU A 115 -8.27 8.45 1.22
N PRO A 116 -8.75 9.54 0.60
CA PRO A 116 -8.75 9.69 -0.85
C PRO A 116 -7.33 9.76 -1.44
N VAL A 117 -6.32 10.07 -0.61
CA VAL A 117 -4.89 10.04 -1.00
C VAL A 117 -4.43 8.61 -1.34
N ALA A 118 -5.07 7.58 -0.79
CA ALA A 118 -4.71 6.19 -1.09
C ALA A 118 -5.14 5.74 -2.50
N ALA A 119 -5.96 6.53 -3.21
CA ALA A 119 -6.46 6.19 -4.53
C ALA A 119 -5.35 6.17 -5.60
N GLY A 120 -5.27 5.09 -6.37
CA GLY A 120 -4.29 4.91 -7.45
C GLY A 120 -3.04 4.11 -7.04
N SER A 121 -2.08 4.01 -7.97
CA SER A 121 -0.93 3.11 -7.82
C SER A 121 0.03 3.53 -6.69
N GLY A 122 0.22 4.84 -6.48
CA GLY A 122 1.15 5.38 -5.49
C GLY A 122 2.62 5.44 -5.89
N ILE A 123 2.96 4.98 -7.09
CA ILE A 123 4.32 5.12 -7.67
C ILE A 123 4.68 6.59 -7.88
N SER A 124 3.74 7.39 -8.39
CA SER A 124 3.93 8.83 -8.56
C SER A 124 4.20 9.51 -7.23
N GLU A 125 3.50 9.12 -6.18
CA GLU A 125 3.64 9.70 -4.86
C GLU A 125 5.04 9.44 -4.27
N VAL A 126 5.48 8.19 -4.29
CA VAL A 126 6.83 7.80 -3.84
C VAL A 126 7.90 8.52 -4.66
N LYS A 127 7.73 8.62 -5.99
CA LYS A 127 8.66 9.35 -6.85
C LYS A 127 8.75 10.84 -6.49
N THR A 128 7.62 11.45 -6.16
CA THR A 128 7.61 12.89 -5.80
C THR A 128 8.28 13.10 -4.43
N THR A 129 8.07 12.18 -3.48
CA THR A 129 8.78 12.19 -2.19
C THR A 129 10.27 11.99 -2.34
N LEU A 130 10.72 11.07 -3.21
CA LEU A 130 12.15 10.89 -3.52
C LEU A 130 12.77 12.08 -4.25
N ASN A 131 11.96 12.84 -5.00
CA ASN A 131 12.39 14.11 -5.60
C ASN A 131 12.45 15.26 -4.58
N GLY A 132 12.16 15.00 -3.30
CA GLY A 132 12.19 16.00 -2.24
C GLY A 132 10.90 16.80 -2.06
N MET A 133 9.77 16.32 -2.57
CA MET A 133 8.47 16.95 -2.33
C MET A 133 7.68 16.14 -1.29
N LYS A 134 7.42 16.75 -0.14
CA LYS A 134 6.68 16.12 0.95
C LYS A 134 5.19 16.16 0.65
N ILE A 135 4.62 15.01 0.32
CA ILE A 135 3.17 14.86 0.15
C ILE A 135 2.54 14.60 1.52
N PRO A 136 1.68 15.50 2.04
CA PRO A 136 1.09 15.29 3.36
C PRO A 136 0.17 14.07 3.35
N ARG A 137 0.20 13.30 4.45
CA ARG A 137 -0.58 12.05 4.67
C ARG A 137 -0.11 10.83 3.89
N LEU A 138 0.91 10.94 3.04
CA LEU A 138 1.44 9.80 2.30
C LEU A 138 2.04 8.74 3.24
N LEU A 139 2.78 9.15 4.28
CA LEU A 139 3.53 8.27 5.18
C LEU A 139 2.70 7.68 6.34
N ARG A 140 1.38 7.88 6.38
CA ARG A 140 0.56 7.42 7.51
C ARG A 140 0.27 5.92 7.41
N LEU A 141 0.44 5.18 8.51
CA LEU A 141 0.09 3.75 8.58
C LEU A 141 -1.35 3.45 8.15
N ARG A 142 -2.28 4.37 8.43
CA ARG A 142 -3.69 4.23 8.09
C ARG A 142 -3.93 4.19 6.58
N THR A 143 -3.21 4.99 5.80
CA THR A 143 -3.38 5.05 4.33
C THR A 143 -2.90 3.76 3.68
N PHE A 144 -1.84 3.18 4.22
CA PHE A 144 -1.33 1.88 3.80
C PHE A 144 -2.36 0.76 3.98
N PHE A 145 -2.97 0.62 5.17
CA PHE A 145 -4.00 -0.41 5.39
C PHE A 145 -5.22 -0.23 4.50
N CYS A 146 -5.67 1.01 4.30
CA CYS A 146 -6.76 1.30 3.35
C CYS A 146 -6.41 0.88 1.92
N LYS A 147 -5.18 1.14 1.48
CA LYS A 147 -4.70 0.79 0.14
C LYS A 147 -4.60 -0.73 -0.05
N VAL A 148 -4.11 -1.44 0.95
CA VAL A 148 -4.06 -2.91 1.01
C VAL A 148 -5.47 -3.50 0.87
N ILE A 149 -6.42 -3.06 1.70
CA ILE A 149 -7.80 -3.58 1.67
C ILE A 149 -8.49 -3.24 0.34
N GLY A 150 -8.38 -1.99 -0.11
CA GLY A 150 -8.99 -1.52 -1.36
C GLY A 150 -8.47 -2.26 -2.59
N THR A 151 -7.16 -2.57 -2.64
CA THR A 151 -6.58 -3.33 -3.74
C THR A 151 -6.95 -4.81 -3.72
N VAL A 152 -7.00 -5.48 -2.56
CA VAL A 152 -7.50 -6.86 -2.45
C VAL A 152 -8.93 -6.97 -2.94
N CYS A 153 -9.82 -6.10 -2.47
CA CYS A 153 -11.23 -6.11 -2.86
C CYS A 153 -11.42 -5.76 -4.36
N SER A 154 -10.61 -4.85 -4.91
CA SER A 154 -10.67 -4.49 -6.34
C SER A 154 -10.20 -5.63 -7.25
N VAL A 155 -9.12 -6.33 -6.88
CA VAL A 155 -8.61 -7.50 -7.63
C VAL A 155 -9.59 -8.67 -7.51
N ALA A 156 -10.14 -8.91 -6.33
CA ALA A 156 -11.18 -9.93 -6.13
C ALA A 156 -12.47 -9.62 -6.90
N GLY A 157 -12.83 -8.34 -7.05
CA GLY A 157 -13.96 -7.87 -7.85
C GLY A 157 -13.74 -7.95 -9.38
N GLY A 158 -12.59 -8.45 -9.84
CA GLY A 158 -12.33 -8.68 -11.26
C GLY A 158 -11.93 -7.45 -12.06
N LEU A 159 -11.57 -6.34 -11.40
CA LEU A 159 -11.01 -5.19 -12.09
C LEU A 159 -9.59 -5.53 -12.60
N PRO A 160 -9.19 -5.06 -13.80
CA PRO A 160 -7.83 -5.24 -14.32
C PRO A 160 -6.86 -4.29 -13.62
N VAL A 161 -6.65 -4.48 -12.32
CA VAL A 161 -5.71 -3.72 -11.50
C VAL A 161 -4.54 -4.62 -11.10
N GLY A 162 -3.32 -4.14 -11.34
CA GLY A 162 -2.12 -4.82 -10.91
C GLY A 162 -1.85 -4.64 -9.41
N LYS A 163 -1.47 -5.72 -8.73
CA LYS A 163 -1.00 -5.75 -7.33
C LYS A 163 0.31 -4.98 -7.06
N GLU A 164 0.84 -4.29 -8.07
CA GLU A 164 2.16 -3.67 -8.08
C GLU A 164 2.20 -2.32 -7.33
N GLY A 165 1.08 -1.56 -7.36
CA GLY A 165 0.99 -0.25 -6.69
C GLY A 165 1.21 -0.24 -5.17
N PRO A 166 0.51 -1.08 -4.37
CA PRO A 166 0.68 -1.09 -2.91
C PRO A 166 2.03 -1.66 -2.46
N MET A 167 2.78 -2.35 -3.34
CA MET A 167 4.10 -2.89 -3.00
C MET A 167 5.17 -1.81 -2.92
N ILE A 168 5.10 -0.82 -3.81
CA ILE A 168 6.12 0.23 -3.94
C ILE A 168 5.93 1.31 -2.87
N HIS A 169 4.68 1.60 -2.50
CA HIS A 169 4.37 2.56 -1.42
C HIS A 169 4.90 2.11 -0.05
N ARG A 170 5.16 0.81 0.17
CA ARG A 170 5.80 0.30 1.39
C ARG A 170 7.24 0.75 1.58
N CYS A 171 7.94 1.19 0.52
CA CYS A 171 9.31 1.70 0.66
C CYS A 171 9.37 2.97 1.52
N CYS A 172 8.30 3.76 1.58
CA CYS A 172 8.22 4.98 2.38
C CYS A 172 8.08 4.72 3.89
N TRP A 173 7.86 3.48 4.32
CA TRP A 173 7.77 3.14 5.75
C TRP A 173 9.11 3.26 6.49
N GLY A 174 10.23 3.25 5.77
CA GLY A 174 11.57 3.40 6.32
C GLY A 174 11.75 4.72 7.09
N ASP A 175 11.08 5.79 6.65
CA ASP A 175 11.17 7.11 7.28
C ASP A 175 10.42 7.19 8.62
N CYS A 176 9.45 6.31 8.88
CA CYS A 176 8.78 6.22 10.19
C CYS A 176 9.56 5.38 11.21
N CYS A 177 10.47 4.50 10.77
CA CYS A 177 11.31 3.67 11.64
C CYS A 177 12.71 4.28 11.87
N SER A 178 13.05 5.36 11.16
CA SER A 178 14.22 6.19 11.44
C SER A 178 13.85 7.25 12.48
N PRO A 179 14.43 7.25 13.69
CA PRO A 179 14.31 8.38 14.61
C PRO A 179 14.95 9.65 14.05
#